data_AF-A0A5E4M0K5-F1
#
_entry.id   AF-A0A5E4M0K5-F1
#
_cell.length_a   1.000
_cell.length_b   1.000
_cell.length_c   1.000
_cell.angle_alpha   90.00
_cell.angle_beta   90.00
_cell.angle_gamma   90.00
#
_symmetry.space_group_name_H-M   'P 1'
#
loop_
_entity.id
_entity.type
_entity.pdbx_description
1 polymer ?
#
loop_
_entity_poly.entity_id
_entity_poly.type
_entity_poly.pdbx_seq_one_letter_code
_entity_poly.pdbx_strand_id
1 'polypeptide(L)' 'MIGYLSSKNSTKLSTIKEAVVYGNVMGSFAVERYGIQGLIGLKRFHILKRFKRYREMVQF' A
#
# COMPACT_ATOMS: atom_id res chain seq x y z
N MET A 1 -2.85 -5.35 -0.69
CA MET A 1 -3.96 -5.69 -1.60
C MET A 1 -5.16 -6.27 -0.86
N ILE A 2 -5.13 -7.53 -0.40
CA ILE A 2 -6.30 -8.19 0.22
C ILE A 2 -6.80 -7.44 1.48
N GLY A 3 -5.90 -7.02 2.37
CA GLY A 3 -6.28 -6.24 3.55
C GLY A 3 -6.92 -4.88 3.21
N TYR A 4 -6.52 -4.24 2.11
CA TYR A 4 -7.14 -2.99 1.68
C TYR A 4 -8.55 -3.22 1.11
N LEU A 5 -8.73 -4.28 0.31
CA LEU A 5 -10.06 -4.66 -0.21
C LEU A 5 -11.03 -5.02 0.90
N SER A 6 -10.58 -5.81 1.87
CA SER A 6 -11.36 -6.14 3.06
C SER A 6 -11.78 -4.88 3.83
N SER A 7 -10.87 -3.91 4.00
CA SER A 7 -11.20 -2.65 4.69
C SER A 7 -12.23 -1.76 3.95
N LYS A 8 -12.37 -1.92 2.63
CA LYS A 8 -13.28 -1.14 1.79
C LYS A 8 -14.59 -1.87 1.48
N ASN A 9 -14.66 -3.17 1.75
CA ASN A 9 -15.79 -4.05 1.49
C ASN A 9 -16.41 -3.86 0.07
N SER A 10 -15.54 -3.66 -0.92
CA SER A 10 -15.93 -3.34 -2.29
C SER A 10 -14.98 -3.97 -3.30
N THR A 11 -15.54 -4.63 -4.31
CA THR A 11 -14.83 -5.30 -5.40
C THR A 11 -14.89 -4.49 -6.71
N LYS A 12 -15.25 -3.21 -6.64
CA LYS A 12 -15.23 -2.31 -7.80
C LYS A 12 -13.81 -2.22 -8.35
N LEU A 13 -13.70 -2.07 -9.68
CA LEU A 13 -12.41 -1.96 -10.37
C LEU A 13 -11.54 -0.82 -9.81
N SER A 14 -12.15 0.31 -9.43
CA SER A 14 -11.45 1.42 -8.78
C SER A 14 -10.82 1.01 -7.44
N THR A 15 -11.57 0.31 -6.58
CA THR A 15 -11.08 -0.20 -5.30
C THR A 15 -9.96 -1.23 -5.50
N ILE A 16 -10.07 -2.06 -6.53
CA ILE A 16 -9.01 -3.03 -6.89
C ILE A 16 -7.74 -2.30 -7.32
N LYS A 17 -7.84 -1.28 -8.17
CA LYS A 17 -6.69 -0.44 -8.57
C LYS A 17 -6.00 0.17 -7.35
N GLU A 18 -6.76 0.76 -6.43
CA GLU A 18 -6.21 1.32 -5.17
C GLU A 18 -5.57 0.23 -4.29
N ALA A 19 -6.18 -0.95 -4.20
CA ALA A 19 -5.65 -2.07 -3.42
C ALA A 19 -4.32 -2.62 -3.96
N VAL A 20 -4.15 -2.62 -5.29
CA VAL A 20 -2.91 -3.00 -5.96
C VAL A 20 -1.81 -1.99 -5.64
N VAL A 21 -2.10 -0.68 -5.78
CA VAL A 21 -1.16 0.38 -5.39
C VAL A 21 -0.76 0.26 -3.91
N TYR A 22 -1.73 0.02 -3.02
CA TYR A 22 -1.47 -0.20 -1.61
C TYR A 22 -0.61 -1.45 -1.35
N GLY A 23 -0.82 -2.53 -2.12
CA GLY A 23 0.02 -3.73 -2.08
C GLY A 23 1.47 -3.43 -2.44
N ASN A 24 1.69 -2.66 -3.50
CA ASN A 24 3.03 -2.26 -3.94
C ASN A 24 3.74 -1.39 -2.89
N VAL A 25 3.01 -0.44 -2.27
CA VAL A 25 3.54 0.37 -1.16
C VAL A 25 3.98 -0.49 0.02
N MET A 26 3.19 -1.49 0.41
CA MET A 26 3.57 -2.41 1.49
C MET A 26 4.78 -3.28 1.12
N GLY A 27 4.84 -3.77 -0.12
CA GLY A 27 5.98 -4.52 -0.64
C GLY A 27 7.27 -3.70 -0.62
N SER A 28 7.18 -2.42 -0.96
CA SER A 28 8.31 -1.48 -0.87
C SER A 28 8.90 -1.39 0.55
N PHE A 29 8.07 -1.44 1.61
CA PHE A 29 8.58 -1.43 2.98
C PHE A 29 9.15 -2.80 3.39
N ALA A 30 8.59 -3.90 2.86
CA ALA A 30 9.05 -5.25 3.17
C ALA A 30 10.48 -5.52 2.65
N VAL A 31 10.90 -4.88 1.56
CA VAL A 31 12.23 -5.06 0.97
C VAL A 31 13.24 -3.96 1.36
N GLU A 32 12.82 -2.95 2.13
CA GLU A 32 13.66 -1.79 2.45
C GLU A 32 14.76 -2.13 3.49
N ARG A 33 14.55 -3.15 4.32
CA ARG A 33 15.47 -3.54 5.40
C ARG A 33 15.57 -5.06 5.52
N TYR A 34 16.59 -5.52 6.22
CA TYR A 34 16.80 -6.94 6.45
C TYR A 34 15.70 -7.54 7.34
N GLY A 35 15.15 -8.68 6.90
CA GLY A 35 14.08 -9.39 7.60
C GLY A 35 12.83 -8.52 7.79
N ILE A 36 12.21 -8.60 8.96
CA ILE A 36 10.97 -7.87 9.27
C ILE A 36 11.20 -6.43 9.76
N GLN A 37 12.44 -5.95 9.81
CA GLN A 37 12.77 -4.62 10.35
C GLN A 37 12.12 -3.47 9.56
N GLY A 38 11.81 -3.67 8.28
CA GLY A 38 11.09 -2.68 7.47
C GLY A 38 9.61 -2.52 7.84
N LEU A 39 9.06 -3.50 8.55
CA LEU A 39 7.67 -3.53 9.00
C LEU A 39 7.54 -3.26 10.50
N ILE A 40 8.55 -3.63 11.29
CA ILE A 40 8.60 -3.32 12.73
C ILE A 40 8.59 -1.78 12.90
N GLY A 41 7.58 -1.28 13.60
CA GLY A 41 7.44 0.16 13.87
C GLY A 41 6.87 0.98 12.70
N LEU A 42 6.44 0.34 11.60
CA LEU A 42 5.83 1.02 10.47
C LEU A 42 4.51 1.70 10.89
N LYS A 43 4.48 3.04 10.85
CA LYS A 43 3.28 3.82 11.17
C LYS A 43 2.43 4.07 9.93
N ARG A 44 1.11 4.13 10.13
CA ARG A 44 0.13 4.42 9.07
C ARG A 44 0.43 5.69 8.28
N PHE A 45 0.98 6.72 8.92
CA PHE A 45 1.41 7.96 8.27
C PHE A 45 2.45 7.73 7.16
N HIS A 46 3.45 6.88 7.39
CA HIS A 46 4.48 6.57 6.38
C HIS A 46 3.88 5.86 5.16
N ILE A 47 2.94 4.94 5.41
CA ILE A 47 2.21 4.23 4.36
C ILE A 47 1.39 5.22 3.53
N LEU A 48 0.64 6.12 4.17
CA LEU A 48 -0.18 7.13 3.49
C LEU A 48 0.67 8.11 2.66
N LYS A 49 1.82 8.54 3.20
CA LYS A 49 2.75 9.42 2.48
C LYS A 49 3.26 8.76 1.19
N ARG A 50 3.65 7.49 1.26
CA ARG A 50 4.15 6.74 0.10
C ARG A 50 3.03 6.37 -0.86
N PHE A 51 1.85 6.03 -0.36
CA PHE A 51 0.65 5.81 -1.17
C PHE A 51 0.26 7.04 -2.00
N LYS A 52 0.28 8.25 -1.42
CA LYS A 52 -0.01 9.48 -2.17
C LYS A 52 0.97 9.65 -3.34
N ARG A 53 2.27 9.46 -3.09
CA ARG A 53 3.31 9.56 -4.12
C ARG A 53 3.15 8.53 -5.22
N TYR A 54 2.86 7.27 -4.87
CA TYR A 54 2.60 6.23 -5.86
C TYR A 54 1.32 6.50 -6.63
N ARG A 55 0.28 7.00 -5.98
CA ARG A 55 -0.97 7.36 -6.65
C ARG A 55 -0.75 8.47 -7.68
N GLU A 56 0.07 9.47 -7.39
CA GLU A 56 0.46 10.52 -8.34
C GLU A 56 1.22 9.96 -9.55
N MET A 57 2.11 8.99 -9.34
CA MET A 57 2.87 8.33 -10.42
C MET A 57 2.01 7.41 -11.30
N VAL A 58 0.94 6.85 -10.72
CA VAL A 58 0.08 5.83 -11.34
C VAL A 58 -1.27 6.42 -11.74
N GLN A 59 -1.45 7.75 -11.71
CA GLN A 59 -2.64 8.38 -12.30
C GLN A 59 -2.62 8.13 -13.82
N PHE A 60 -3.43 7.16 -14.26
CA PHE A 60 -3.84 6.94 -15.65
C PHE A 60 -5.21 7.55 -15.87
#